data_AF-A0A239FX88-F1
#
_entry.id   AF-A0A239FX88-F1
#
_cell.length_a   1.000
_cell.length_b   1.000
_cell.length_c   1.000
_cell.angle_alpha   90.00
_cell.angle_beta   90.00
_cell.angle_gamma   90.00
#
_symmetry.space_group_name_H-M   'P 1'
#
loop_
_entity.id
_entity.type
_entity.pdbx_description
1 polymer ?
#
loop_
_entity_poly.entity_id
_entity_poly.type
_entity_poly.pdbx_seq_one_letter_code
_entity_poly.pdbx_strand_id
1 'polypeptide(L)'
;MITVRKEQSRQEKNKEPRNETLKEQEKSQKSEPELGDQQDDGLYLLIKEDRQLRADHVVRLLSTTGYGHLPKDEAEGMVEQMIRLSCLMYEMLQTVAKDTGAVLSAYEAGKANEEKQQKAWQQTIKR
;
A
#
# COMPACT_ATOMS: atom_id res chain seq x y z
N MET A 1 26.42 35.65 41.26
CA MET A 1 26.87 34.73 42.33
C MET A 1 25.75 34.56 43.32
N ILE A 2 25.71 33.39 43.98
CA ILE A 2 24.79 32.91 45.04
C ILE A 2 23.58 32.15 44.46
N THR A 3 23.16 30.98 44.93
CA THR A 3 23.82 29.68 45.24
C THR A 3 22.67 28.66 45.41
N VAL A 4 22.96 27.40 45.11
CA VAL A 4 22.15 26.19 45.27
C VAL A 4 21.71 25.94 46.72
N ARG A 5 20.54 25.31 46.92
CA ARG A 5 20.20 24.29 47.96
C ARG A 5 18.74 23.86 47.77
N LYS A 6 18.22 22.69 48.14
CA LYS A 6 18.62 21.31 48.51
C LYS A 6 17.32 20.70 49.07
N GLU A 7 17.15 19.38 48.99
CA GLU A 7 16.37 18.46 49.87
C GLU A 7 15.48 17.51 49.06
N GLN A 8 15.85 16.23 48.92
CA GLN A 8 15.69 15.13 49.89
C GLN A 8 14.23 14.83 50.23
N SER A 9 13.71 13.69 49.79
CA SER A 9 13.16 12.71 50.72
C SER A 9 13.09 11.30 50.11
N ARG A 10 13.04 10.33 51.01
CA ARG A 10 13.53 8.95 50.96
C ARG A 10 12.44 8.06 51.56
N GLN A 11 12.18 6.89 50.99
CA GLN A 11 11.85 5.61 51.68
C GLN A 11 11.24 4.64 50.64
N GLU A 12 11.90 3.54 50.24
CA GLU A 12 12.24 2.28 50.93
C GLU A 12 11.09 1.26 51.07
N LYS A 13 11.42 0.02 50.64
CA LYS A 13 10.95 -1.30 51.12
C LYS A 13 9.57 -1.77 50.63
N ASN A 14 9.35 -3.02 50.23
CA ASN A 14 10.13 -4.25 50.31
C ASN A 14 9.40 -5.39 49.56
N LYS A 15 10.17 -6.41 49.15
CA LYS A 15 9.82 -7.86 49.11
C LYS A 15 8.93 -8.41 47.98
N GLU A 16 9.63 -9.08 47.07
CA GLU A 16 9.25 -10.28 46.31
C GLU A 16 8.79 -11.43 47.24
N PRO A 17 7.93 -12.35 46.76
CA PRO A 17 8.46 -13.64 46.36
C PRO A 17 7.86 -14.23 45.08
N ARG A 18 8.76 -14.91 44.37
CA ARG A 18 8.63 -15.86 43.27
C ARG A 18 7.55 -16.94 43.50
N ASN A 19 6.75 -17.23 42.48
CA ASN A 19 6.25 -18.59 42.19
C ASN A 19 5.89 -18.74 40.70
N GLU A 20 6.28 -19.89 40.16
CA GLU A 20 6.30 -20.25 38.76
C GLU A 20 4.94 -20.80 38.27
N THR A 21 4.73 -20.66 36.95
CA THR A 21 3.89 -21.51 36.09
C THR A 21 2.40 -21.20 36.02
N LEU A 22 1.96 -20.65 34.88
CA LEU A 22 1.03 -21.32 33.97
C LEU A 22 0.92 -20.53 32.65
N LYS A 23 1.10 -21.26 31.55
CA LYS A 23 0.89 -20.83 30.17
C LYS A 23 -0.53 -20.31 29.99
N GLU A 24 -0.69 -19.07 29.58
CA GLU A 24 -1.84 -18.66 28.78
C GLU A 24 -1.35 -17.90 27.56
N GLN A 25 -1.94 -18.28 26.44
CA GLN A 25 -1.64 -17.85 25.10
C GLN A 25 -1.91 -16.35 24.96
N GLU A 26 -0.87 -15.51 24.95
CA GLU A 26 -0.96 -14.22 24.27
C GLU A 26 -1.02 -14.49 22.78
N LYS A 27 -2.26 -14.66 22.31
CA LYS A 27 -2.66 -14.51 20.93
C LYS A 27 -2.16 -13.13 20.49
N SER A 28 -1.03 -13.10 19.78
CA SER A 28 -0.61 -11.93 19.01
C SER A 28 -1.83 -11.45 18.23
N GLN A 29 -2.43 -10.37 18.71
CA GLN A 29 -3.19 -9.49 17.87
C GLN A 29 -2.20 -9.01 16.83
N LYS A 30 -2.20 -9.73 15.70
CA LYS A 30 -1.69 -9.23 14.44
C LYS A 30 -2.47 -7.96 14.22
N SER A 31 -1.87 -6.84 14.60
CA SER A 31 -2.33 -5.52 14.22
C SER A 31 -2.56 -5.59 12.71
N GLU A 32 -3.81 -5.40 12.31
CA GLU A 32 -4.08 -4.87 10.98
C GLU A 32 -3.10 -3.71 10.79
N PRO A 33 -2.35 -3.66 9.68
CA PRO A 33 -1.72 -2.40 9.35
C PRO A 33 -2.89 -1.43 9.17
N GLU A 34 -2.99 -0.46 10.09
CA GLU A 34 -3.73 0.76 9.85
C GLU A 34 -3.38 1.19 8.43
N LEU A 35 -4.40 1.35 7.58
CA LEU A 35 -4.27 2.20 6.40
C LEU A 35 -3.97 3.59 6.94
N GLY A 36 -2.69 3.83 7.25
CA GLY A 36 -2.16 5.16 7.30
C GLY A 36 -2.48 5.79 5.95
N ASP A 37 -2.95 7.03 5.98
CA ASP A 37 -3.00 7.92 4.84
C ASP A 37 -1.59 8.04 4.24
N GLN A 38 -1.17 6.99 3.52
CA GLN A 38 -0.10 7.10 2.55
C GLN A 38 -0.68 8.04 1.52
N GLN A 39 -0.27 9.31 1.61
CA GLN A 39 -0.24 10.18 0.47
C GLN A 39 0.57 9.41 -0.57
N ASP A 40 -0.14 8.65 -1.40
CA ASP A 40 0.36 8.06 -2.63
C ASP A 40 0.83 9.25 -3.44
N ASP A 41 2.12 9.58 -3.31
CA ASP A 41 2.80 10.42 -4.27
C ASP A 41 2.62 9.71 -5.61
N GLY A 42 1.60 10.13 -6.38
CA GLY A 42 1.13 9.41 -7.56
C GLY A 42 2.28 9.00 -8.47
N LEU A 43 2.16 7.88 -9.17
CA LEU A 43 3.25 7.18 -9.87
C LEU A 43 4.14 8.11 -10.72
N TYR A 44 3.53 9.14 -11.29
CA TYR A 44 4.23 10.20 -12.01
C TYR A 44 5.33 10.89 -11.17
N LEU A 45 5.05 11.27 -9.93
CA LEU A 45 6.02 11.92 -9.05
C LEU A 45 7.22 11.03 -8.75
N LEU A 46 6.99 9.73 -8.60
CA LEU A 46 8.07 8.76 -8.40
C LEU A 46 8.98 8.64 -9.64
N ILE A 47 8.38 8.64 -10.84
CA ILE A 47 9.09 8.48 -12.11
C ILE A 47 9.69 9.81 -12.60
N LYS A 48 9.14 10.96 -12.19
CA LYS A 48 9.56 12.30 -12.62
C LYS A 48 11.00 12.61 -12.27
N GLU A 49 11.61 11.96 -11.29
CA GLU A 49 13.02 12.20 -10.95
C GLU A 49 14.00 11.41 -11.83
N ASP A 50 13.54 10.42 -12.60
CA ASP A 50 14.40 9.61 -13.46
C ASP A 50 14.80 10.36 -14.74
N ARG A 51 15.90 11.13 -14.63
CA ARG A 51 16.46 11.89 -15.75
C ARG A 51 16.95 11.01 -16.89
N GLN A 52 17.43 9.80 -16.59
CA GLN A 52 17.96 8.90 -17.61
C GLN A 52 16.83 8.35 -18.47
N LEU A 53 15.73 7.94 -17.84
CA LEU A 53 14.52 7.50 -18.53
C LEU A 53 13.97 8.58 -19.46
N ARG A 54 13.93 9.84 -19.01
CA ARG A 54 13.49 10.96 -19.83
C ARG A 54 14.42 11.20 -21.01
N ALA A 55 15.73 11.22 -20.79
CA ALA A 55 16.70 11.41 -21.85
C ALA A 55 16.60 10.33 -22.93
N ASP A 56 16.44 9.07 -22.53
CA ASP A 56 16.22 7.94 -23.45
C ASP A 56 14.93 8.11 -24.28
N HIS A 57 13.82 8.51 -23.64
CA HIS A 57 12.57 8.76 -24.35
C HIS A 57 12.66 9.95 -25.33
N VAL A 58 13.41 11.00 -25.00
CA VAL A 58 13.65 12.13 -25.91
C VAL A 58 14.47 11.68 -27.12
N VAL A 59 15.53 10.90 -26.92
CA VAL A 59 16.32 10.34 -28.01
C VAL A 59 15.45 9.45 -28.90
N ARG A 60 14.60 8.62 -28.31
CA ARG A 60 13.66 7.76 -29.05
C ARG A 60 12.63 8.58 -29.84
N LEU A 61 12.09 9.64 -29.25
CA LEU A 61 11.15 10.54 -29.91
C LEU A 61 11.81 11.20 -31.12
N LEU A 62 12.98 11.79 -30.94
CA LEU A 62 13.71 12.45 -32.04
C LEU A 62 14.18 11.46 -33.12
N SER A 63 14.39 10.20 -32.77
CA SER A 63 14.69 9.12 -33.72
C SER A 63 13.46 8.64 -34.50
N THR A 64 12.25 9.02 -34.06
CA THR A 64 11.01 8.62 -34.72
C THR A 64 10.79 9.46 -35.98
N THR A 65 10.44 8.79 -37.09
CA THR A 65 10.18 9.45 -38.37
C THR A 65 9.13 10.56 -38.20
N GLY A 66 9.46 11.76 -38.68
CA GLY A 66 8.59 12.93 -38.55
C GLY A 66 8.86 13.81 -37.32
N TYR A 67 9.67 13.38 -36.35
CA TYR A 67 9.92 14.15 -35.11
C TYR A 67 11.37 14.65 -34.96
N GLY A 68 12.30 14.21 -35.81
CA GLY A 68 13.71 14.62 -35.72
C GLY A 68 13.99 16.11 -35.98
N HIS A 69 12.99 16.89 -36.41
CA HIS A 69 13.09 18.33 -36.59
C HIS A 69 12.72 19.12 -35.33
N LEU A 70 12.18 18.47 -34.30
CA LEU A 70 11.76 19.15 -33.09
C LEU A 70 12.99 19.65 -32.30
N PRO A 71 12.93 20.87 -31.76
CA PRO A 71 13.94 21.32 -30.82
C PRO A 71 13.87 20.46 -29.54
N LYS A 72 15.03 20.26 -28.92
CA LYS A 72 15.20 19.39 -27.75
C LYS A 72 14.24 19.73 -26.61
N ASP A 73 14.03 21.03 -26.35
CA ASP A 73 13.17 21.50 -25.27
C ASP A 73 11.69 21.17 -25.52
N GLU A 74 11.22 21.24 -26.77
CA GLU A 74 9.86 20.82 -27.13
C GLU A 74 9.69 19.30 -27.02
N ALA A 75 10.69 18.54 -27.49
CA ALA A 75 10.71 17.09 -27.34
C ALA A 75 10.71 16.66 -25.85
N GLU A 76 11.45 17.37 -24.99
CA GLU A 76 11.44 17.15 -23.54
C GLU A 76 10.06 17.40 -22.93
N GLY A 77 9.41 18.50 -23.30
CA GLY A 77 8.04 18.81 -22.84
C GLY A 77 7.01 17.78 -23.31
N MET A 78 7.11 17.31 -24.55
CA MET A 78 6.25 16.25 -25.08
C MET A 78 6.46 14.93 -24.32
N VAL A 79 7.71 14.54 -24.08
CA VAL A 79 8.04 13.33 -23.31
C VAL A 79 7.52 13.43 -21.88
N GLU A 80 7.60 14.60 -21.23
CA GLU A 80 7.04 14.81 -19.90
C GLU A 80 5.53 14.55 -19.89
N GLN A 81 4.80 15.11 -20.85
CA GLN A 81 3.36 14.89 -20.99
C GLN A 81 3.02 13.43 -21.28
N MET A 82 3.77 12.76 -22.15
CA MET A 82 3.59 11.35 -22.47
C MET A 82 3.79 10.47 -21.24
N ILE A 83 4.83 10.72 -20.43
CA ILE A 83 5.09 9.98 -19.20
C ILE A 83 3.93 10.20 -18.22
N ARG A 84 3.49 11.44 -18.03
CA ARG A 84 2.35 11.75 -17.15
C ARG A 84 1.08 11.02 -17.56
N LEU A 85 0.75 11.01 -18.85
CA LEU A 85 -0.42 10.30 -19.36
C LEU A 85 -0.29 8.78 -19.18
N SER A 86 0.89 8.22 -19.45
CA SER A 86 1.14 6.78 -19.26
C SER A 86 0.99 6.34 -17.80
N CYS A 87 1.46 7.18 -16.85
CA CYS A 87 1.29 6.93 -15.42
C CYS A 87 -0.20 6.91 -15.04
N LEU A 88 -0.97 7.90 -15.49
CA LEU A 88 -2.41 7.98 -15.25
C LEU A 88 -3.13 6.74 -15.82
N MET A 89 -2.82 6.35 -17.06
CA MET A 89 -3.43 5.17 -17.68
C MET A 89 -3.11 3.90 -16.89
N TYR A 90 -1.88 3.74 -16.42
CA TYR A 90 -1.47 2.60 -15.62
C TYR A 90 -2.20 2.56 -14.26
N GLU A 91 -2.33 3.69 -13.58
CA GLU A 91 -3.12 3.80 -12.34
C GLU A 91 -4.59 3.46 -12.57
N MET A 92 -5.21 3.99 -13.63
CA MET A 92 -6.59 3.67 -13.99
C MET A 92 -6.78 2.18 -14.28
N LEU A 93 -5.85 1.56 -15.02
CA LEU A 93 -5.89 0.12 -15.31
C LEU A 93 -5.74 -0.71 -14.03
N GLN A 94 -4.87 -0.31 -13.11
CA GLN A 94 -4.75 -0.98 -11.81
C GLN A 94 -6.04 -0.89 -10.99
N THR A 95 -6.69 0.28 -10.96
CA THR A 95 -7.97 0.46 -10.26
C THR A 95 -9.04 -0.45 -10.85
N VAL A 96 -9.21 -0.46 -12.18
CA VAL A 96 -10.19 -1.34 -12.84
C VAL A 96 -9.86 -2.82 -12.61
N ALA A 97 -8.58 -3.21 -12.63
CA ALA A 97 -8.16 -4.58 -12.35
C ALA A 97 -8.48 -5.01 -10.91
N LYS A 98 -8.28 -4.11 -9.93
CA LYS A 98 -8.65 -4.35 -8.52
C LYS A 98 -10.16 -4.49 -8.37
N ASP A 99 -10.93 -3.61 -8.98
CA ASP A 99 -12.39 -3.61 -8.91
C ASP A 99 -12.98 -4.89 -9.52
N THR A 100 -12.51 -5.27 -10.71
CA THR A 100 -12.96 -6.50 -11.38
C THR A 100 -12.58 -7.75 -10.60
N GLY A 101 -11.36 -7.82 -10.05
CA GLY A 101 -10.93 -8.91 -9.18
C GLY A 101 -11.78 -9.03 -7.91
N ALA A 102 -12.12 -7.90 -7.28
CA ALA A 102 -12.98 -7.87 -6.09
C ALA A 102 -14.40 -8.34 -6.41
N VAL A 103 -14.97 -7.91 -7.55
CA VAL A 103 -16.31 -8.33 -8.00
C VAL A 103 -16.35 -9.82 -8.29
N LEU A 104 -15.36 -10.37 -8.99
CA LEU A 104 -15.27 -11.81 -9.26
C LEU A 104 -15.14 -12.62 -7.97
N SER A 105 -14.28 -12.19 -7.05
CA SER A 105 -14.11 -12.85 -5.76
C SER A 105 -15.40 -12.87 -4.94
N ALA A 106 -16.12 -11.74 -4.89
CA ALA A 106 -17.40 -11.64 -4.20
C ALA A 106 -18.47 -12.55 -4.84
N TYR A 107 -18.51 -12.62 -6.17
CA TYR A 107 -19.43 -13.50 -6.90
C TYR A 107 -19.17 -14.97 -6.62
N GLU A 108 -17.90 -15.41 -6.68
CA GLU A 108 -17.52 -16.80 -6.38
C GLU A 108 -17.81 -17.19 -4.93
N ALA A 109 -17.54 -16.28 -3.98
CA ALA A 109 -17.87 -16.48 -2.57
C ALA A 109 -19.39 -16.63 -2.35
N GLY A 110 -20.20 -15.81 -3.03
CA GLY A 110 -21.66 -15.90 -2.99
C GLY A 110 -22.17 -17.25 -3.51
N LYS A 111 -21.68 -17.69 -4.67
CA LYS A 111 -22.03 -18.99 -5.26
C LYS A 111 -21.64 -20.16 -4.35
N ALA A 112 -20.45 -20.12 -3.76
CA ALA A 112 -19.99 -21.15 -2.84
C ALA A 112 -20.83 -21.20 -1.55
N ASN A 113 -21.30 -20.05 -1.06
CA ASN A 113 -22.20 -19.98 0.09
C ASN A 113 -23.59 -20.58 -0.23
N GLU A 114 -24.13 -20.28 -1.42
CA GLU A 114 -25.40 -20.84 -1.87
C GLU A 114 -25.32 -22.38 -1.99
N GLU A 115 -24.24 -22.91 -2.58
CA GLU A 115 -24.04 -24.36 -2.68
C GLU A 115 -23.94 -25.03 -1.31
N LYS A 116 -23.29 -24.38 -0.33
CA LYS A 116 -23.23 -24.87 1.06
C LYS A 116 -24.62 -24.88 1.70
N GLN A 117 -25.42 -23.84 1.52
CA GLN A 117 -26.78 -23.79 2.05
C GLN A 117 -27.68 -24.84 1.39
N GLN A 118 -27.61 -25.03 0.08
CA GLN A 118 -28.36 -26.07 -0.63
C GLN A 118 -27.98 -27.46 -0.12
N LYS A 119 -26.69 -27.76 0.06
CA LYS A 119 -26.24 -29.03 0.66
C LYS A 119 -26.76 -29.22 2.08
N ALA A 120 -26.75 -28.18 2.90
CA ALA A 120 -27.29 -28.22 4.25
C ALA A 120 -28.80 -28.51 4.25
N TRP A 121 -29.57 -27.82 3.41
CA TRP A 121 -31.01 -28.05 3.24
C TRP A 121 -31.33 -29.48 2.77
N GLN A 122 -30.58 -29.99 1.79
CA GLN A 122 -30.74 -31.36 1.29
C GLN A 122 -30.46 -32.41 2.37
N GLN A 123 -29.54 -32.14 3.30
CA GLN A 123 -29.29 -33.04 4.44
C GLN A 123 -30.40 -32.97 5.50
N THR A 124 -30.95 -31.79 5.75
CA THR A 124 -32.07 -31.60 6.70
C THR A 124 -33.34 -32.30 6.23
N ILE A 125 -33.66 -32.26 4.93
CA ILE A 125 -34.89 -32.85 4.37
C ILE A 125 -34.79 -34.39 4.25
N LYS A 126 -33.58 -34.95 4.27
CA LYS A 126 -33.34 -36.40 4.21
C LYS A 126 -33.29 -37.09 5.58
N ARG A 127 -33.51 -36.35 6.68
CA ARG A 127 -33.73 -36.88 8.04
C ARG A 127 -35.21 -36.97 8.34
#